data_AF-A0A1L8H7X5-F1
#
_entry.id   AF-A0A1L8H7X5-F1
#
_cell.length_a   1.000
_cell.length_b   1.000
_cell.length_c   1.000
_cell.angle_alpha   90.00
_cell.angle_beta   90.00
_cell.angle_gamma   90.00
#
_symmetry.space_group_name_H-M   'P 1'
#
loop_
_entity.id
_entity.type
_entity.pdbx_description
1 polymer ?
#
loop_
_entity_poly.entity_id
_entity_poly.type
_entity_poly.pdbx_seq_one_letter_code
_entity_poly.pdbx_strand_id
1 'polypeptide(L)'
;MATTIHDVLPSNFAYVIFTYIYSLFMIMYLSMKVMGARKKYGVKLAAAVRGAIWVTSRFSYASGYYTGDPEKRRRGIYGYIGYFGLMLLSIATALQLLHVI
;
A
#
# COMPACT_ATOMS: atom_id res chain seq x y z
N MET A 1 31.22 -22.09 9.08
CA MET A 1 29.98 -21.31 9.26
C MET A 1 30.41 -19.92 9.72
N ALA A 2 29.83 -18.84 9.20
CA ALA A 2 30.10 -17.50 9.70
C ALA A 2 29.71 -17.41 11.19
N THR A 3 30.64 -17.01 12.05
CA THR A 3 30.46 -17.03 13.52
C THR A 3 30.30 -15.63 14.09
N THR A 4 30.71 -14.60 13.35
CA THR A 4 30.60 -13.20 13.77
C THR A 4 29.85 -12.35 12.75
N ILE A 5 29.32 -11.20 13.17
CA ILE A 5 28.52 -10.33 12.28
C ILE A 5 29.34 -9.79 11.11
N HIS A 6 30.63 -9.58 11.33
CA HIS A 6 31.56 -9.03 10.33
C HIS A 6 31.87 -10.04 9.22
N ASP A 7 31.65 -11.33 9.47
CA ASP A 7 31.77 -12.39 8.46
C ASP A 7 30.56 -12.46 7.54
N VAL A 8 29.43 -11.87 7.97
CA VAL A 8 28.14 -11.88 7.24
C VAL A 8 27.87 -10.53 6.58
N LEU A 9 28.25 -9.43 7.24
CA LEU A 9 27.93 -8.07 6.84
C LEU A 9 29.20 -7.22 6.66
N PRO A 10 29.40 -6.61 5.49
CA PRO A 10 30.56 -5.76 5.25
C PRO A 10 30.46 -4.47 6.08
N SER A 11 31.60 -3.90 6.48
CA SER A 11 31.68 -2.74 7.39
C SER A 11 30.95 -1.49 6.88
N ASN A 12 30.71 -1.39 5.57
CA ASN A 12 29.99 -0.29 4.93
C ASN A 12 28.46 -0.51 4.83
N PHE A 13 27.93 -1.62 5.35
CA PHE A 13 26.49 -1.93 5.26
C PHE A 13 25.60 -0.87 5.94
N ALA A 14 26.13 -0.12 6.90
CA ALA A 14 25.43 0.98 7.55
C ALA A 14 24.85 2.00 6.54
N TYR A 15 25.54 2.27 5.42
CA TYR A 15 25.04 3.17 4.38
C TYR A 15 23.71 2.69 3.77
N VAL A 16 23.54 1.38 3.60
CA VAL A 16 22.29 0.79 3.09
C VAL A 16 21.13 1.10 4.05
N ILE A 17 21.36 0.90 5.35
CA ILE A 17 20.36 1.20 6.38
C ILE A 17 20.01 2.70 6.36
N PHE A 18 21.00 3.58 6.23
CA PHE A 18 20.75 5.02 6.12
C PHE A 18 19.93 5.39 4.88
N THR A 19 20.23 4.81 3.71
CA THR A 19 19.44 5.07 2.50
C THR A 19 17.99 4.60 2.66
N TYR A 20 17.77 3.47 3.32
CA TYR A 20 16.43 2.97 3.63
C TYR A 20 15.67 3.93 4.56
N ILE A 21 16.27 4.33 5.69
CA ILE A 21 15.66 5.27 6.63
C ILE A 21 15.34 6.60 5.95
N TYR A 22 16.29 7.15 5.18
CA TYR A 22 16.08 8.37 4.42
C TYR A 22 14.88 8.27 3.47
N SER A 23 14.76 7.14 2.76
CA SER A 23 13.64 6.91 1.84
C SER A 23 12.27 6.92 2.55
N LEU A 24 12.18 6.40 3.79
CA LEU A 24 10.94 6.40 4.57
C LEU A 24 10.48 7.83 4.89
N PHE A 25 11.40 8.68 5.37
CA PHE A 25 11.10 10.07 5.67
C PHE A 25 10.76 10.88 4.42
N MET A 26 11.50 10.67 3.33
CA MET A 26 11.24 11.32 2.05
C MET A 26 9.84 10.96 1.51
N ILE A 27 9.49 9.68 1.48
CA ILE A 27 8.17 9.23 1.02
C ILE A 27 7.05 9.80 1.90
N MET A 28 7.25 9.85 3.22
CA MET A 28 6.28 10.45 4.15
C MET A 28 6.09 11.95 3.87
N TYR A 29 7.18 12.69 3.68
CA TYR A 29 7.13 14.12 3.33
C TYR A 29 6.39 14.37 2.01
N LEU A 30 6.74 13.63 0.96
CA LEU A 30 6.09 13.75 -0.35
C LEU A 30 4.61 13.38 -0.28
N SER A 31 4.25 12.32 0.46
CA SER A 31 2.87 11.90 0.67
C SER A 31 2.02 13.02 1.29
N MET A 32 2.54 13.71 2.30
CA MET A 32 1.86 14.86 2.92
C MET A 32 1.68 16.02 1.93
N LYS A 33 2.70 16.35 1.13
CA LYS A 33 2.60 17.40 0.11
C LYS A 33 1.57 17.05 -0.97
N VAL A 34 1.54 15.79 -1.41
CA VAL A 34 0.55 15.29 -2.38
C VAL A 34 -0.88 15.38 -1.81
N MET A 35 -1.08 15.00 -0.55
CA MET A 35 -2.39 15.15 0.10
C MET A 35 -2.84 16.61 0.17
N GLY A 36 -1.93 17.53 0.53
CA GLY A 36 -2.19 18.97 0.53
C GLY A 36 -2.57 19.49 -0.86
N ALA A 37 -1.84 19.09 -1.90
CA ALA A 37 -2.14 19.45 -3.28
C ALA A 37 -3.51 18.91 -3.73
N ARG A 38 -3.81 17.63 -3.45
CA ARG A 38 -5.10 17.01 -3.77
C ARG A 38 -6.27 17.77 -3.14
N LYS A 39 -6.13 18.20 -1.88
CA LYS A 39 -7.14 19.04 -1.21
C LYS A 39 -7.28 20.40 -1.86
N LYS A 40 -6.17 21.06 -2.20
CA LYS A 40 -6.15 22.37 -2.86
C LYS A 40 -6.86 22.35 -4.23
N TYR A 41 -6.64 21.31 -5.02
CA TYR A 41 -7.19 21.18 -6.38
C TYR A 41 -8.49 20.37 -6.45
N GLY A 42 -9.14 20.06 -5.32
CA GLY A 42 -10.42 19.34 -5.30
C GLY A 42 -10.35 17.91 -5.86
N VAL A 43 -9.17 17.27 -5.84
CA VAL A 43 -8.98 15.91 -6.36
C VAL A 43 -9.66 14.90 -5.44
N LYS A 44 -10.63 14.16 -5.99
CA LYS A 44 -11.39 13.13 -5.27
C LYS A 44 -10.45 12.02 -4.75
N LEU A 45 -10.60 11.66 -3.47
CA LEU A 45 -9.79 10.62 -2.82
C LEU A 45 -10.42 9.21 -2.89
N ALA A 46 -11.55 9.06 -3.60
CA ALA A 46 -12.32 7.82 -3.63
C ALA A 46 -11.49 6.60 -4.07
N ALA A 47 -10.63 6.73 -5.08
CA ALA A 47 -9.76 5.64 -5.51
C ALA A 47 -8.68 5.31 -4.46
N ALA A 48 -8.05 6.33 -3.87
CA ALA A 48 -7.00 6.13 -2.86
C ALA A 48 -7.55 5.43 -1.61
N VAL A 49 -8.73 5.82 -1.13
CA VAL A 49 -9.37 5.20 0.03
C VAL A 49 -9.72 3.73 -0.25
N ARG A 50 -10.30 3.43 -1.41
CA ARG A 50 -10.64 2.04 -1.78
C ARG A 50 -9.41 1.17 -1.99
N GLY A 51 -8.34 1.74 -2.55
CA GLY A 51 -7.03 1.09 -2.62
C GLY A 51 -6.47 0.78 -1.24
N ALA A 52 -6.56 1.71 -0.29
CA ALA A 52 -6.12 1.48 1.09
C ALA A 52 -6.90 0.33 1.76
N ILE A 53 -8.23 0.28 1.61
CA ILE A 53 -9.07 -0.83 2.11
C ILE A 53 -8.63 -2.17 1.51
N TRP A 54 -8.35 -2.20 0.22
CA TRP A 54 -7.88 -3.42 -0.44
C TRP A 54 -6.50 -3.86 0.09
N VAL A 55 -5.55 -2.94 0.24
CA VAL A 55 -4.21 -3.27 0.75
C VAL A 55 -4.27 -3.73 2.21
N THR A 56 -5.01 -3.05 3.09
CA THR A 56 -5.12 -3.43 4.51
C THR A 56 -5.73 -4.82 4.67
N SER A 57 -6.68 -5.18 3.81
CA SER A 57 -7.28 -6.52 3.79
C SER A 57 -6.26 -7.66 3.59
N ARG A 58 -5.15 -7.38 2.89
CA ARG A 58 -4.10 -8.39 2.65
C ARG A 58 -3.34 -8.72 3.92
N PHE A 59 -3.16 -7.76 4.84
CA PHE A 59 -2.59 -8.03 6.15
C PHE A 59 -3.51 -8.90 7.00
N SER A 60 -4.82 -8.63 7.00
CA SER A 60 -5.80 -9.47 7.71
C SER A 60 -5.91 -10.87 7.10
N TYR A 61 -5.85 -10.99 5.77
CA TYR A 61 -5.78 -12.27 5.07
C TYR A 61 -4.53 -13.05 5.47
N ALA A 62 -3.34 -12.43 5.40
CA ALA A 62 -2.07 -13.07 5.73
C ALA A 62 -2.02 -13.51 7.20
N SER A 63 -2.45 -12.64 8.12
CA SER A 63 -2.57 -12.96 9.54
C SER A 63 -3.48 -14.17 9.79
N GLY A 64 -4.61 -14.28 9.06
CA GLY A 64 -5.46 -15.47 9.08
C GLY A 64 -4.77 -16.71 8.49
N TYR A 65 -4.07 -16.55 7.38
CA TYR A 65 -3.38 -17.63 6.67
C TYR A 65 -2.27 -18.27 7.51
N TYR A 66 -1.51 -17.47 8.26
CA TYR A 66 -0.43 -17.96 9.13
C TYR A 66 -0.91 -18.86 10.28
N THR A 67 -2.21 -18.90 10.56
CA THR A 67 -2.77 -19.79 11.60
C THR A 67 -2.96 -21.24 11.15
N GLY A 68 -2.79 -21.55 9.86
CA GLY A 68 -2.98 -22.90 9.31
C GLY A 68 -4.45 -23.32 9.08
N ASP A 69 -5.40 -22.61 9.69
CA ASP A 69 -6.84 -22.85 9.56
C ASP A 69 -7.41 -22.14 8.31
N PRO A 70 -8.02 -22.86 7.34
CA PRO A 70 -8.56 -22.28 6.12
C PRO A 70 -9.64 -21.21 6.34
N GLU A 71 -10.45 -21.32 7.40
CA GLU A 71 -11.57 -20.39 7.60
C GLU A 71 -11.09 -18.99 7.99
N LYS A 72 -9.98 -18.89 8.72
CA LYS A 72 -9.43 -17.62 9.22
C LYS A 72 -8.92 -16.71 8.11
N ARG A 73 -8.73 -17.22 6.88
CA ARG A 73 -8.43 -16.42 5.68
C ARG A 73 -9.54 -15.42 5.34
N ARG A 74 -10.78 -15.71 5.75
CA ARG A 74 -11.95 -14.84 5.55
C ARG A 74 -11.86 -13.50 6.29
N ARG A 75 -10.94 -13.36 7.24
CA ARG A 75 -10.66 -12.06 7.91
C ARG A 75 -10.35 -10.94 6.91
N GLY A 76 -9.76 -11.25 5.76
CA GLY A 76 -9.46 -10.28 4.71
C GLY A 76 -10.61 -10.02 3.71
N ILE A 77 -11.79 -10.59 3.89
CA ILE A 77 -12.88 -10.53 2.89
C ILE A 77 -13.38 -9.10 2.63
N TYR A 78 -13.24 -8.20 3.62
CA TYR A 78 -13.62 -6.79 3.47
C TYR A 78 -12.84 -6.08 2.35
N GLY A 79 -11.71 -6.63 1.91
CA GLY A 79 -10.95 -6.13 0.77
C GLY A 79 -11.71 -6.11 -0.55
N TYR A 80 -12.73 -6.96 -0.71
CA TYR A 80 -13.58 -6.96 -1.89
C TYR A 80 -14.33 -5.64 -2.08
N ILE A 81 -14.67 -4.94 -0.99
CA ILE A 81 -15.29 -3.61 -1.06
C ILE A 81 -14.35 -2.61 -1.74
N GLY A 82 -13.07 -2.65 -1.37
CA GLY A 82 -12.03 -1.85 -2.01
C GLY A 82 -11.84 -2.22 -3.49
N TYR A 83 -11.72 -3.51 -3.77
CA TYR A 83 -11.47 -4.03 -5.12
C TYR A 83 -12.60 -3.73 -6.11
N PHE A 84 -13.85 -4.12 -5.80
CA PHE A 84 -14.99 -3.86 -6.68
C PHE A 84 -15.26 -2.37 -6.83
N GLY A 85 -15.07 -1.60 -5.75
CA GLY A 85 -15.22 -0.15 -5.83
C GLY A 85 -14.15 0.52 -6.71
N LEU A 86 -12.93 -0.03 -6.78
CA LEU A 86 -11.91 0.42 -7.74
C LEU A 86 -12.29 0.06 -9.18
N MET A 87 -12.79 -1.16 -9.43
CA MET A 87 -13.26 -1.57 -10.76
C MET A 87 -14.35 -0.63 -11.29
N LEU A 88 -15.35 -0.31 -10.46
CA LEU A 88 -16.43 0.60 -10.85
C LEU A 88 -15.90 2.03 -11.11
N LEU A 89 -14.95 2.50 -10.30
CA LEU A 89 -14.29 3.79 -10.55
C LEU A 89 -13.52 3.79 -11.87
N SER A 90 -12.81 2.71 -12.20
CA SER A 90 -12.12 2.58 -13.49
C SER A 90 -13.08 2.62 -14.66
N ILE A 91 -14.21 1.92 -14.59
CA ILE A 91 -15.27 1.97 -15.61
C ILE A 91 -15.84 3.39 -15.73
N ALA A 92 -16.16 4.04 -14.61
CA ALA A 92 -16.68 5.40 -14.60
C ALA A 92 -15.68 6.40 -15.21
N THR A 93 -14.39 6.29 -14.88
CA THR A 93 -13.35 7.10 -15.51
C THR A 93 -13.25 6.85 -17.02
N ALA A 94 -13.36 5.60 -17.46
CA ALA A 94 -13.36 5.27 -18.89
C ALA A 94 -14.58 5.89 -19.61
N LEU A 95 -15.79 5.75 -19.05
CA LEU A 95 -17.01 6.34 -19.62
C LEU A 95 -16.95 7.87 -19.66
N GLN A 96 -16.38 8.49 -18.62
CA GLN A 96 -16.17 9.94 -18.58
C GLN A 96 -15.17 10.40 -19.64
N LEU A 97 -14.08 9.66 -19.87
CA LEU A 97 -13.11 9.96 -20.93
C LEU A 97 -13.71 9.79 -22.34
N LEU A 98 -14.66 8.86 -22.49
CA LEU A 98 -15.43 8.66 -23.72
C LEU A 98 -16.58 9.66 -23.87
N HIS A 99 -16.78 10.57 -22.91
CA HIS A 99 -17.88 11.54 -22.89
C HIS A 99 -19.28 10.89 -22.95
N VAL A 100 -19.41 9.65 -22.46
CA VAL A 100 -20.71 8.95 -22.34
C VAL A 100 -21.45 9.44 -21.09
N ILE A 101 -20.70 9.82 -20.05
CA ILE A 101 -21.17 10.43 -18.81
C ILE A 101 -20.35 11.66 -18.45
#